data_AF-A0AAV7MV99-F1
#
_entry.id   AF-A0AAV7MV99-F1
#
_cell.length_a   1.000
_cell.length_b   1.000
_cell.length_c   1.000
_cell.angle_alpha   90.00
_cell.angle_beta   90.00
_cell.angle_gamma   90.00
#
_symmetry.space_group_name_H-M   'P 1'
#
loop_
_entity.id
_entity.type
_entity.pdbx_description
1 polymer ?
#
loop_
_entity_poly.entity_id
_entity_poly.type
_entity_poly.pdbx_seq_one_letter_code
_entity_poly.pdbx_strand_id
1 'polypeptide(L)'
;MTDPHAPRKLRNLQTKYRAFAHHEVKTMDLALRHRLYKTGGRAGKLLAWLGCRKKEMRWLHSIVGDNGVRYNTELEIANVFANYYEPLYHTHTTAEPSFIESYQAQIPLPRLTVEDRNSLDQDIDLTEIKAAF
;
A
#
# COMPACT_ATOMS: atom_id res chain seq x y z
N MET A 1 7.67 69.09 -6.23
CA MET A 1 8.60 68.16 -6.90
C MET A 1 8.73 66.91 -6.04
N THR A 2 8.06 65.83 -6.40
CA THR A 2 8.11 64.54 -5.70
C THR A 2 9.35 63.76 -6.18
N ASP A 3 10.25 63.37 -5.26
CA ASP A 3 11.44 62.56 -5.56
C ASP A 3 11.01 61.24 -6.25
N PRO A 4 11.39 61.00 -7.52
CA PRO A 4 10.98 59.82 -8.28
C PRO A 4 11.51 58.49 -7.68
N HIS A 5 12.47 58.55 -6.75
CA HIS A 5 12.99 57.38 -6.05
C HIS A 5 12.30 57.09 -4.69
N ALA A 6 11.47 58.00 -4.18
CA ALA A 6 10.73 57.84 -2.93
C ALA A 6 9.89 56.55 -2.86
N PRO A 7 9.09 56.15 -3.87
CA PRO A 7 8.28 54.93 -3.78
C PRO A 7 9.14 53.66 -3.76
N ARG A 8 10.31 53.67 -4.41
CA ARG A 8 11.25 52.54 -4.40
C ARG A 8 11.90 52.36 -3.03
N LYS A 9 12.30 53.46 -2.39
CA LYS A 9 12.86 53.46 -1.03
C LYS A 9 11.84 52.94 -0.02
N LEU A 10 10.57 53.37 -0.13
CA LEU A 10 9.49 52.93 0.75
C LEU A 10 9.19 51.43 0.58
N ARG A 11 9.11 50.92 -0.66
CA ARG A 11 8.98 49.49 -0.93
C ARG A 11 10.13 48.68 -0.33
N ASN A 12 11.37 49.13 -0.51
CA ASN A 12 12.54 48.45 0.05
C ASN A 12 12.51 48.41 1.58
N LEU A 13 12.07 49.50 2.22
CA LEU A 13 11.94 49.57 3.67
C LEU A 13 10.84 48.63 4.18
N GLN A 14 9.69 48.58 3.49
CA GLN A 14 8.62 47.62 3.79
C GLN A 14 9.07 46.18 3.64
N THR A 15 9.83 45.85 2.60
CA THR A 15 10.39 44.51 2.39
C THR A 15 11.36 44.13 3.51
N LYS A 16 12.25 45.04 3.92
CA LYS A 16 13.17 44.83 5.04
C LYS A 16 12.43 44.62 6.36
N TYR A 17 11.41 45.43 6.63
CA TYR A 17 10.59 45.29 7.83
C TYR A 17 9.85 43.95 7.85
N ARG A 18 9.23 43.55 6.73
CA ARG A 18 8.58 42.25 6.59
C ARG A 18 9.56 41.10 6.79
N ALA A 19 10.76 41.19 6.25
CA ALA A 19 11.79 40.17 6.43
C ALA A 19 12.19 40.04 7.91
N PHE A 20 12.34 41.15 8.62
CA PHE A 20 12.63 41.16 10.05
C PHE A 20 11.49 40.54 10.87
N ALA A 21 10.26 40.99 10.64
CA ALA A 21 9.08 40.43 11.32
C ALA A 21 8.90 38.93 11.03
N HIS A 22 9.13 38.49 9.79
CA HIS A 22 9.11 37.07 9.44
C HIS A 22 10.20 36.28 10.15
N HIS A 23 11.40 36.85 10.30
CA HIS A 23 12.48 36.20 11.03
C HIS A 23 12.11 36.03 12.51
N GLU A 24 11.54 37.05 13.14
CA GLU A 24 11.08 37.00 14.54
C GLU A 24 9.95 35.99 14.76
N VAL A 25 8.96 35.95 13.86
CA VAL A 25 7.90 34.93 13.93
C VAL A 25 8.47 33.51 13.79
N LYS A 26 9.45 33.31 12.88
CA LYS A 26 10.10 32.01 12.70
C LYS A 26 10.89 31.59 13.94
N THR A 27 11.62 32.49 14.57
CA THR A 27 12.39 32.16 15.79
C THR A 27 11.46 31.86 16.96
N MET A 28 10.36 32.60 17.11
CA MET A 28 9.32 32.32 18.10
C MET A 28 8.64 30.96 17.87
N ASP A 29 8.24 30.65 16.64
CA ASP A 29 7.66 29.35 16.28
C ASP A 29 8.62 28.20 16.58
N LEU A 30 9.90 28.35 16.23
CA LEU A 30 10.93 27.37 16.55
C LEU A 30 11.10 27.17 18.07
N ALA A 31 11.11 28.26 18.84
CA ALA A 31 11.21 28.21 20.30
C ALA A 31 10.00 27.53 20.94
N LEU A 32 8.78 27.80 20.43
CA LEU A 32 7.54 27.15 20.85
C LEU A 32 7.58 25.64 20.56
N ARG A 33 7.93 25.25 19.34
CA ARG A 33 8.10 23.83 18.97
C ARG A 33 9.15 23.14 19.81
N HIS A 34 10.27 23.81 20.09
CA HIS A 34 11.32 23.28 20.94
C HIS A 34 10.88 23.14 22.41
N ARG A 35 10.08 24.08 22.93
CA ARG A 35 9.50 23.99 24.28
C ARG A 35 8.49 22.85 24.36
N LEU A 36 7.55 22.76 23.40
CA LEU A 36 6.59 21.67 23.26
C LEU A 36 7.28 20.33 23.11
N TYR A 37 8.40 20.30 22.37
CA TYR A 37 9.28 19.15 22.35
C TYR A 37 9.77 18.93 23.78
N LYS A 38 10.59 19.77 24.39
CA LYS A 38 11.14 19.53 25.74
C LYS A 38 10.11 19.08 26.80
N THR A 39 8.89 19.62 26.80
CA THR A 39 7.83 19.29 27.77
C THR A 39 6.98 18.07 27.39
N GLY A 40 6.95 17.67 26.11
CA GLY A 40 6.17 16.51 25.65
C GLY A 40 6.80 15.15 25.98
N GLY A 41 5.95 14.16 26.26
CA GLY A 41 6.37 12.79 26.57
C GLY A 41 7.25 12.19 25.47
N ARG A 42 8.42 11.65 25.85
CA ARG A 42 9.42 11.04 24.95
C ARG A 42 8.81 9.96 24.04
N ALA A 43 7.86 9.18 24.55
CA ALA A 43 7.14 8.15 23.81
C ALA A 43 6.25 8.73 22.69
N GLY A 44 5.52 9.82 22.95
CA GLY A 44 4.66 10.46 21.94
C GLY A 44 5.46 11.06 20.79
N LYS A 45 6.65 11.61 21.07
CA LYS A 45 7.56 12.11 20.04
C LYS A 45 8.18 11.00 19.19
N LEU A 46 8.59 9.91 19.84
CA LEU A 46 9.09 8.74 19.13
C LEU A 46 8.01 8.19 18.20
N LEU A 47 6.76 8.11 18.69
CA LEU A 47 5.62 7.66 17.89
C LEU A 47 5.32 8.61 16.71
N ALA A 48 5.30 9.93 16.95
CA ALA A 48 5.10 10.92 15.88
C ALA A 48 6.22 10.89 14.84
N TRP A 49 7.48 10.79 15.27
CA TRP A 49 8.64 10.69 14.38
C TRP A 49 8.64 9.40 13.56
N LEU A 50 8.34 8.25 14.20
CA LEU A 50 8.15 6.97 13.50
C LEU A 50 6.98 7.04 12.52
N GLY A 51 5.89 7.73 12.88
CA GLY A 51 4.73 7.95 12.02
C GLY A 51 5.05 8.81 10.80
N CYS A 52 5.76 9.92 10.97
CA CYS A 52 6.20 10.80 9.88
C CYS A 52 7.18 10.07 8.94
N ARG A 53 8.20 9.37 9.46
CA ARG A 53 9.12 8.58 8.64
C ARG A 53 8.42 7.48 7.86
N LYS A 54 7.45 6.79 8.47
CA LYS A 54 6.65 5.76 7.78
C LYS A 54 5.74 6.33 6.69
N LYS A 55 5.38 7.61 6.73
CA LYS A 55 4.62 8.28 5.66
C LYS A 55 5.52 8.68 4.49
N GLU A 56 6.70 9.21 4.77
CA GLU A 56 7.69 9.59 3.74
C GLU A 56 8.19 8.38 2.94
N MET A 57 8.33 7.21 3.58
CA MET A 57 8.81 5.99 2.89
C MET A 57 7.73 5.20 2.13
N ARG A 58 6.45 5.62 2.16
CA ARG A 58 5.35 4.87 1.51
C ARG A 58 5.03 5.34 0.10
N TRP A 59 5.63 6.42 -0.37
CA TRP A 59 5.38 6.90 -1.73
C TRP A 59 6.37 6.24 -2.68
N LEU A 60 5.86 5.32 -3.49
CA LEU A 60 6.63 4.77 -4.60
C LEU A 60 6.81 5.87 -5.64
N HIS A 61 7.96 6.56 -5.60
CA HIS A 61 8.24 7.71 -6.46
C HIS A 61 8.54 7.34 -7.92
N SER A 62 8.96 6.09 -8.17
CA SER A 62 9.22 5.61 -9.52
C SER A 62 9.31 4.08 -9.56
N ILE A 63 8.91 3.48 -10.68
CA ILE A 63 9.17 2.06 -11.01
C ILE A 63 9.88 1.96 -12.36
N VAL A 64 10.68 0.92 -12.55
CA VAL A 64 11.27 0.58 -13.85
C VAL A 64 10.49 -0.61 -14.39
N GLY A 65 9.89 -0.46 -15.57
CA GLY A 65 9.18 -1.55 -16.23
C GLY A 65 10.13 -2.48 -16.99
N ASP A 66 9.59 -3.58 -17.51
CA ASP A 66 10.36 -4.62 -18.21
C ASP A 66 11.09 -4.11 -19.46
N ASN A 67 10.64 -3.00 -20.04
CA ASN A 67 11.29 -2.31 -21.16
C ASN A 67 12.46 -1.39 -20.74
N GLY A 68 12.84 -1.38 -19.45
CA GLY A 68 13.87 -0.51 -18.90
C GLY A 68 13.46 0.96 -18.77
N VAL A 69 12.20 1.30 -19.08
CA VAL A 69 11.67 2.66 -18.97
C VAL A 69 11.26 2.94 -17.52
N ARG A 70 11.59 4.14 -17.05
CA ARG A 70 11.24 4.61 -15.70
C ARG A 70 9.92 5.38 -15.73
N TYR A 71 8.96 4.94 -14.92
CA TYR A 71 7.66 5.57 -14.75
C TYR A 71 7.60 6.26 -13.39
N ASN A 72 7.14 7.50 -13.37
CA ASN A 72 7.11 8.35 -12.17
C ASN A 72 5.70 8.82 -11.80
N THR A 73 4.72 8.60 -12.69
CA THR A 73 3.33 9.00 -12.46
C THR A 73 2.57 7.86 -11.80
N GLU A 74 1.71 8.18 -10.84
CA GLU A 74 0.91 7.18 -10.10
C GLU A 74 0.10 6.26 -11.03
N LEU A 75 -0.51 6.82 -12.08
CA LEU A 75 -1.29 6.08 -13.07
C LEU A 75 -0.42 5.15 -13.93
N GLU A 76 0.78 5.60 -14.32
CA GLU A 76 1.72 4.80 -15.09
C GLU A 76 2.27 3.65 -14.25
N ILE A 77 2.62 3.92 -12.99
CA ILE A 77 3.06 2.91 -12.04
C ILE A 77 1.95 1.85 -11.89
N ALA A 78 0.71 2.27 -11.64
CA ALA A 78 -0.43 1.35 -11.51
C ALA A 78 -0.62 0.47 -12.74
N ASN A 79 -0.50 1.04 -13.95
CA ASN A 79 -0.62 0.29 -15.20
C ASN A 79 0.53 -0.71 -15.39
N VAL A 80 1.77 -0.35 -15.02
CA VAL A 80 2.91 -1.28 -15.07
C VAL A 80 2.69 -2.45 -14.13
N PHE A 81 2.19 -2.20 -12.92
CA PHE A 81 1.80 -3.26 -12.00
C PHE A 81 0.69 -4.14 -12.58
N ALA A 82 -0.38 -3.54 -13.09
CA ALA A 82 -1.50 -4.29 -13.68
C ALA A 82 -1.02 -5.21 -14.80
N ASN A 83 -0.29 -4.67 -15.78
CA ASN A 83 0.21 -5.42 -16.93
C ASN A 83 1.18 -6.55 -16.53
N TYR A 84 1.97 -6.37 -15.47
CA TYR A 84 2.88 -7.40 -14.99
C TYR A 84 2.14 -8.56 -14.32
N TYR A 85 1.13 -8.26 -13.49
CA TYR A 85 0.42 -9.28 -12.72
C TYR A 85 -0.76 -9.90 -13.46
N GLU A 86 -1.38 -9.19 -14.40
CA GLU A 86 -2.53 -9.66 -15.18
C GLU A 86 -2.29 -11.05 -15.81
N PRO A 87 -1.16 -11.34 -16.48
CA PRO A 87 -0.88 -12.66 -17.04
C PRO A 87 -0.76 -13.79 -16.00
N LEU A 88 -0.35 -13.48 -14.76
CA LEU A 88 -0.22 -14.48 -13.70
C LEU A 88 -1.59 -14.97 -13.21
N TYR A 89 -2.60 -14.12 -13.30
CA TYR A 89 -3.97 -14.45 -12.89
C TYR A 89 -4.83 -14.93 -14.05
N HIS A 90 -4.42 -14.66 -15.28
CA HIS A 90 -4.95 -15.32 -16.47
C HIS A 90 -4.14 -16.58 -16.75
N THR A 91 -4.24 -17.57 -15.85
CA THR A 91 -3.89 -18.94 -16.21
C THR A 91 -4.74 -19.31 -17.43
N HIS A 92 -4.09 -19.30 -18.60
CA HIS A 92 -4.63 -19.84 -19.83
C HIS A 92 -4.88 -21.34 -19.62
N THR A 93 -6.05 -21.70 -19.09
CA THR A 93 -6.61 -23.03 -19.34
C THR A 93 -7.05 -23.02 -20.81
N THR A 94 -6.09 -23.24 -21.70
CA THR A 94 -6.32 -23.51 -23.13
C THR A 94 -6.80 -24.94 -23.36
N ALA A 95 -6.96 -25.72 -22.29
CA ALA A 95 -7.52 -27.05 -22.37
C ALA A 95 -9.00 -26.95 -22.77
N GLU A 96 -9.29 -27.43 -23.97
CA GLU A 96 -10.64 -27.69 -24.45
C GLU A 96 -11.36 -28.55 -23.39
N PRO A 97 -12.63 -28.25 -23.03
CA PRO A 97 -13.36 -29.02 -22.01
C PRO A 97 -13.31 -30.54 -22.25
N SER A 98 -13.29 -30.97 -23.53
CA SER A 98 -13.14 -32.39 -23.90
C SER A 98 -11.80 -33.02 -23.49
N PHE A 99 -10.70 -32.24 -23.47
CA PHE A 99 -9.40 -32.71 -23.01
C PHE A 99 -9.41 -32.93 -21.49
N ILE A 100 -10.10 -32.07 -20.75
CA ILE A 100 -10.21 -32.20 -19.29
C ILE A 100 -11.05 -33.43 -18.94
N GLU A 101 -12.18 -33.63 -19.61
CA GLU A 101 -13.05 -34.79 -19.39
C GLU A 101 -12.34 -36.10 -19.74
N SER A 102 -11.62 -36.15 -20.87
CA SER A 102 -10.86 -37.33 -21.26
C SER A 102 -9.69 -37.62 -20.31
N TYR A 103 -8.98 -36.58 -19.84
CA TYR A 103 -7.94 -36.74 -18.83
C TYR A 103 -8.51 -37.26 -17.50
N GLN A 104 -9.61 -36.68 -17.00
CA GLN A 104 -10.28 -37.15 -15.79
C GLN A 104 -10.77 -38.60 -15.91
N ALA A 105 -11.24 -39.01 -17.09
CA ALA A 105 -11.64 -40.38 -17.36
C ALA A 105 -10.46 -41.37 -17.41
N GLN A 106 -9.26 -40.89 -17.77
CA GLN A 106 -8.03 -41.70 -17.77
C GLN A 106 -7.42 -41.88 -16.38
N ILE A 107 -7.76 -41.04 -15.40
CA ILE A 107 -7.27 -41.21 -14.03
C ILE A 107 -7.97 -42.44 -13.42
N PRO A 108 -7.23 -43.48 -13.00
CA PRO A 108 -7.81 -44.63 -12.33
C PRO A 108 -8.21 -44.23 -10.91
N LEU A 109 -9.36 -43.56 -10.78
CA LEU A 109 -9.98 -43.27 -9.50
C LEU A 109 -10.63 -44.55 -8.96
N PRO A 110 -10.34 -44.96 -7.72
CA PRO A 110 -11.07 -46.05 -7.09
C PRO A 110 -12.54 -45.64 -7.01
N ARG A 111 -13.40 -46.42 -7.68
CA ARG A 111 -14.85 -46.23 -7.61
C ARG A 111 -15.35 -46.99 -6.39
N LEU A 112 -16.12 -46.31 -5.54
CA LEU A 112 -16.85 -46.95 -4.46
C LEU A 112 -17.73 -48.06 -5.05
N THR A 113 -17.69 -49.23 -4.43
CA THR A 113 -18.64 -50.29 -4.76
C THR A 113 -20.04 -49.87 -4.32
N VAL A 114 -21.07 -50.52 -4.88
CA VAL A 114 -22.45 -50.21 -4.50
C VAL A 114 -22.67 -50.57 -3.02
N GLU A 115 -21.99 -51.60 -2.53
CA GLU A 115 -21.98 -51.99 -1.13
C GLU A 115 -21.34 -50.92 -0.24
N ASP A 116 -20.16 -50.41 -0.60
CA ASP A 116 -19.48 -49.36 0.19
C ASP A 116 -20.30 -48.07 0.23
N ARG A 117 -20.95 -47.73 -0.88
CA ARG A 117 -21.83 -46.56 -0.95
C ARG A 117 -23.04 -46.71 -0.04
N ASN A 118 -23.70 -47.86 -0.08
CA ASN A 118 -24.84 -48.14 0.79
C ASN A 118 -24.44 -48.22 2.27
N SER A 119 -23.19 -48.59 2.56
CA SER A 119 -22.64 -48.56 3.92
C SER A 119 -22.39 -47.12 4.39
N LEU A 120 -21.91 -46.24 3.53
CA LEU A 120 -21.64 -44.83 3.84
C LEU A 120 -22.91 -43.97 3.92
N ASP A 121 -23.97 -44.33 3.18
CA ASP A 121 -25.26 -43.63 3.17
C ASP A 121 -26.17 -44.05 4.35
N GLN A 122 -25.74 -44.99 5.21
CA GLN A 122 -26.46 -45.37 6.43
C GLN A 122 -26.27 -44.34 7.54
N ASP A 123 -27.28 -44.22 8.40
CA ASP A 123 -27.18 -43.39 9.61
C ASP A 123 -26.07 -43.92 10.52
N ILE A 124 -25.23 -42.99 11.02
CA ILE A 124 -24.10 -43.30 11.90
C ILE A 124 -24.61 -43.96 13.18
N ASP A 125 -24.13 -45.17 13.46
CA ASP A 125 -24.57 -45.92 14.63
C ASP A 125 -23.81 -45.48 15.90
N LEU A 126 -24.47 -45.62 17.06
CA LEU A 126 -23.89 -45.30 18.37
C LEU A 126 -22.65 -46.17 18.68
N THR A 127 -22.50 -47.33 18.04
CA THR A 127 -21.32 -48.18 18.16
C THR A 127 -20.09 -47.60 17.46
N GLU A 128 -20.27 -46.94 16.32
CA GLU A 128 -19.20 -46.25 15.58
C GLU A 128 -18.71 -45.02 16.34
N ILE A 129 -19.65 -44.25 16.93
CA ILE A 129 -19.32 -43.09 17.77
C ILE A 129 -18.48 -43.54 18.98
N LYS A 130 -18.80 -44.69 19.58
CA LYS A 130 -18.03 -45.24 20.70
C LYS A 130 -16.66 -45.78 20.32
N ALA A 131 -16.43 -46.13 19.05
CA ALA A 131 -15.14 -46.63 18.58
C ALA A 131 -14.16 -45.49 18.21
N ALA A 132 -14.68 -44.29 17.95
CA ALA A 132 -13.89 -43.10 17.64
C ALA A 132 -13.39 -42.32 18.87
N PHE A 133 -13.87 -42.68 20.07
CA PHE A 133 -13.49 -42.11 21.37
C PHE A 133 -12.88 -43.18 22.28
#